data_AF-A0A945X860-F1
#
_entry.id   AF-A0A945X860-F1
#
_cell.length_a   1.000
_cell.length_b   1.000
_cell.length_c   1.000
_cell.angle_alpha   90.00
_cell.angle_beta   90.00
_cell.angle_gamma   90.00
#
_symmetry.space_group_name_H-M   'P 1'
#
loop_
_entity.id
_entity.type
_entity.pdbx_description
1 polymer ?
#
loop_
_entity_poly.entity_id
_entity_poly.type
_entity_poly.pdbx_seq_one_letter_code
_entity_poly.pdbx_strand_id
1 'polypeptide(L)'
;MAESGWVEQRAAELLEAHGLSPQWSFGWDRAKTRFGQCDHHHRRISLSRYLATAGSLEEVDQVLLHEVAHALAGSRAGHGPRWRSIAQSLGYTGGRTHTASLDRSHARWIGVCPSGHEIARYRRPGKPVSCAACDRRFNSNHLIAWSESVHYSAIVTSFQKQT
;
A
#
# COMPACT_ATOMS: atom_id res chain seq x y z
N MET A 1 -11.12 -4.10 -11.95
CA MET A 1 -11.06 -4.45 -10.52
C MET A 1 -10.70 -5.92 -10.42
N ALA A 2 -9.77 -6.31 -9.55
CA ALA A 2 -9.41 -7.71 -9.38
C ALA A 2 -10.46 -8.45 -8.54
N GLU A 3 -10.97 -9.58 -9.02
CA GLU A 3 -11.86 -10.43 -8.24
C GLU A 3 -11.09 -11.23 -7.21
N SER A 4 -11.68 -11.44 -6.02
CA SER A 4 -10.99 -12.11 -4.91
C SER A 4 -10.49 -13.52 -5.30
N GLY A 5 -11.26 -14.26 -6.10
CA GLY A 5 -10.89 -15.60 -6.55
C GLY A 5 -9.65 -15.60 -7.47
N TRP A 6 -9.52 -14.61 -8.36
CA TRP A 6 -8.32 -14.46 -9.18
C TRP A 6 -7.09 -14.18 -8.32
N VAL A 7 -7.21 -13.32 -7.30
CA VAL A 7 -6.09 -12.97 -6.41
C VAL A 7 -5.64 -14.18 -5.60
N GLU A 8 -6.58 -14.97 -5.08
CA GLU A 8 -6.29 -16.19 -4.33
C GLU A 8 -5.59 -17.24 -5.20
N GLN A 9 -6.10 -17.46 -6.41
CA GLN A 9 -5.48 -18.37 -7.38
C GLN A 9 -4.05 -17.92 -7.73
N ARG A 10 -3.89 -16.65 -8.08
CA ARG A 10 -2.60 -16.08 -8.47
C ARG A 10 -1.58 -16.16 -7.33
N ALA A 11 -2.00 -15.90 -6.09
CA ALA A 11 -1.15 -16.04 -4.93
C ALA A 11 -0.72 -17.49 -4.70
N ALA A 12 -1.64 -18.46 -4.85
CA ALA A 12 -1.32 -19.89 -4.74
C ALA A 12 -0.30 -20.31 -5.80
N GLU A 13 -0.51 -19.94 -7.06
CA GLU A 13 0.41 -20.23 -8.17
C GLU A 13 1.82 -19.69 -7.90
N LEU A 14 1.94 -18.44 -7.41
CA LEU A 14 3.24 -17.85 -7.08
C LEU A 14 3.92 -18.55 -5.89
N LEU A 15 3.17 -18.91 -4.85
CA LEU A 15 3.72 -19.61 -3.69
C LEU A 15 4.23 -21.02 -4.07
N GLU A 16 3.50 -21.72 -4.94
CA GLU A 16 3.91 -23.04 -5.45
C GLU A 16 5.11 -22.94 -6.38
N ALA A 17 5.05 -22.08 -7.41
CA ALA A 17 6.10 -21.92 -8.41
C ALA A 17 7.46 -21.53 -7.81
N HIS A 18 7.46 -20.87 -6.65
CA HIS A 18 8.68 -20.42 -5.97
C HIS A 18 9.03 -21.20 -4.71
N GLY A 19 8.42 -22.36 -4.48
CA GLY A 19 8.77 -23.26 -3.37
C GLY A 19 8.52 -22.68 -1.98
N LEU A 20 7.56 -21.75 -1.86
CA LEU A 20 7.13 -21.17 -0.59
C LEU A 20 6.00 -22.02 0.04
N SER A 21 5.20 -22.70 -0.78
CA SER A 21 4.21 -23.69 -0.32
C SER A 21 4.89 -24.98 0.15
N PRO A 22 4.39 -25.64 1.22
CA PRO A 22 3.25 -25.26 2.07
C PRO A 22 3.61 -24.39 3.30
N GLN A 23 4.87 -23.98 3.46
CA GLN A 23 5.28 -23.27 4.68
C GLN A 23 4.75 -21.84 4.75
N TRP A 24 4.47 -21.23 3.60
CA TRP A 24 3.88 -19.92 3.47
C TRP A 24 2.41 -20.00 3.06
N SER A 25 1.61 -19.05 3.56
CA SER A 25 0.19 -18.95 3.25
C SER A 25 -0.17 -17.58 2.67
N PHE A 26 -1.23 -17.54 1.87
CA PHE A 26 -1.91 -16.31 1.49
C PHE A 26 -3.08 -16.02 2.43
N GLY A 27 -3.41 -14.75 2.63
CA GLY A 27 -4.64 -14.34 3.31
C GLY A 27 -5.05 -12.91 3.03
N TRP A 28 -6.23 -12.55 3.51
CA TRP A 28 -6.76 -11.19 3.39
C TRP A 28 -6.70 -10.45 4.72
N ASP A 29 -6.48 -9.15 4.64
CA ASP A 29 -6.66 -8.25 5.78
C ASP A 29 -7.54 -7.04 5.41
N ARG A 30 -7.70 -6.13 6.38
CA ARG A 30 -8.57 -4.95 6.30
C ARG A 30 -7.79 -3.63 6.34
N ALA A 31 -6.50 -3.65 5.99
CA ALA A 31 -5.70 -2.43 6.02
C ALA A 31 -6.21 -1.42 4.99
N LYS A 32 -6.33 -0.14 5.38
CA LYS A 32 -6.79 0.91 4.47
C LYS A 32 -5.64 1.66 3.78
N THR A 33 -4.41 1.41 4.21
CA THR A 33 -3.25 2.25 3.88
C THR A 33 -2.02 1.49 3.39
N ARG A 34 -2.04 0.16 3.46
CA ARG A 34 -0.97 -0.69 2.93
C ARG A 34 -1.61 -1.77 2.06
N PHE A 35 -1.13 -1.91 0.84
CA PHE A 35 -1.72 -2.82 -0.12
C PHE A 35 -1.39 -4.27 0.25
N GLY A 36 -0.10 -4.58 0.36
CA GLY A 36 0.40 -5.89 0.75
C GLY A 36 1.15 -5.88 2.08
N GLN A 37 1.40 -7.07 2.59
CA GLN A 37 2.29 -7.33 3.70
C GLN A 37 2.89 -8.74 3.61
N CYS A 38 4.21 -8.83 3.72
CA CYS A 38 4.94 -10.05 3.99
C CYS A 38 5.26 -10.16 5.50
N ASP A 39 4.71 -11.18 6.15
CA ASP A 39 4.94 -11.51 7.56
C ASP A 39 5.83 -12.76 7.66
N HIS A 40 7.12 -12.55 7.92
CA HIS A 40 8.09 -13.64 8.10
C HIS A 40 7.88 -14.45 9.38
N HIS A 41 7.27 -13.87 10.43
CA HIS A 41 7.06 -14.57 11.70
C HIS A 41 5.99 -15.66 11.51
N HIS A 42 4.88 -15.31 10.86
CA HIS A 42 3.80 -16.25 10.58
C HIS A 42 3.90 -16.93 9.22
N ARG A 43 4.92 -16.60 8.41
CA ARG A 43 5.07 -17.03 7.01
C ARG A 43 3.77 -16.81 6.23
N ARG A 44 3.31 -15.56 6.22
CA ARG A 44 2.06 -15.16 5.56
C ARG A 44 2.30 -13.98 4.63
N ILE A 45 1.76 -14.07 3.42
CA ILE A 45 1.55 -12.92 2.55
C ILE A 45 0.08 -12.52 2.67
N SER A 46 -0.20 -11.24 2.89
CA SER A 46 -1.57 -10.73 2.87
C SER A 46 -1.75 -9.49 2.03
N LEU A 47 -2.90 -9.40 1.36
CA LEU A 47 -3.35 -8.16 0.73
C LEU A 47 -4.54 -7.56 1.48
N SER A 48 -4.69 -6.24 1.39
CA SER A 48 -5.90 -5.55 1.80
C SER A 48 -7.03 -5.87 0.84
N ARG A 49 -8.14 -6.42 1.36
CA ARG A 49 -9.33 -6.66 0.56
C ARG A 49 -9.90 -5.36 -0.02
N TYR A 50 -9.87 -4.28 0.77
CA TYR A 50 -10.38 -2.98 0.32
C TYR A 50 -9.60 -2.43 -0.87
N LEU A 51 -8.26 -2.46 -0.79
CA LEU A 51 -7.41 -1.92 -1.85
C LEU A 51 -7.36 -2.84 -3.07
N ALA A 52 -7.40 -4.16 -2.89
CA ALA A 52 -7.42 -5.11 -4.01
C ALA A 52 -8.70 -5.01 -4.83
N THR A 53 -9.86 -4.82 -4.19
CA THR A 53 -11.12 -4.60 -4.90
C THR A 53 -11.11 -3.30 -5.70
N ALA A 54 -10.49 -2.23 -5.17
CA ALA A 54 -10.39 -0.95 -5.87
C ALA A 54 -9.34 -0.96 -7.00
N GLY A 55 -8.28 -1.75 -6.86
CA GLY A 55 -7.16 -1.80 -7.80
C GLY A 55 -7.46 -2.54 -9.11
N SER A 56 -6.69 -2.21 -10.14
CA SER A 56 -6.63 -2.99 -11.37
C SER A 56 -5.97 -4.36 -11.13
N LEU A 57 -6.19 -5.29 -12.07
CA LEU A 57 -5.55 -6.61 -12.04
C LEU A 57 -4.02 -6.49 -12.03
N GLU A 58 -3.47 -5.61 -12.85
CA GLU A 58 -2.03 -5.38 -12.97
C GLU A 58 -1.43 -4.83 -11.67
N GLU A 59 -2.08 -3.84 -11.04
CA GLU A 59 -1.63 -3.30 -9.75
C GLU A 59 -1.64 -4.38 -8.65
N VAL A 60 -2.68 -5.21 -8.60
CA VAL A 60 -2.78 -6.29 -7.61
C VAL A 60 -1.71 -7.35 -7.86
N ASP A 61 -1.47 -7.74 -9.12
CA ASP A 61 -0.39 -8.68 -9.46
C ASP A 61 0.96 -8.15 -9.00
N GLN A 62 1.25 -6.88 -9.30
CA GLN A 62 2.51 -6.25 -8.91
C GLN A 62 2.71 -6.21 -7.39
N VAL A 63 1.64 -6.07 -6.60
CA VAL A 63 1.72 -6.15 -5.14
C VAL A 63 1.97 -7.58 -4.68
N LEU A 64 1.35 -8.60 -5.30
CA LEU A 64 1.67 -9.99 -4.99
C LEU A 64 3.15 -10.30 -5.29
N LEU A 65 3.66 -9.90 -6.46
CA LEU A 65 5.07 -10.07 -6.82
C LEU A 65 5.99 -9.37 -5.83
N HIS A 66 5.62 -8.19 -5.34
CA HIS A 66 6.35 -7.46 -4.31
C HIS A 66 6.49 -8.25 -3.00
N GLU A 67 5.38 -8.78 -2.48
CA GLU A 67 5.37 -9.50 -1.22
C GLU A 67 6.03 -10.88 -1.33
N VAL A 68 5.85 -11.58 -2.46
CA VAL A 68 6.54 -12.84 -2.77
C VAL A 68 8.05 -12.60 -2.86
N ALA A 69 8.48 -11.51 -3.49
CA ALA A 69 9.90 -11.14 -3.51
C ALA A 69 10.47 -10.94 -2.09
N HIS A 70 9.71 -10.34 -1.16
CA HIS A 70 10.14 -10.26 0.26
C HIS A 70 10.27 -11.64 0.90
N ALA A 71 9.27 -12.51 0.71
CA ALA A 71 9.31 -13.86 1.25
C ALA A 71 10.56 -14.63 0.81
N LEU A 72 10.91 -14.54 -0.48
CA LEU A 72 12.11 -15.15 -1.06
C LEU A 72 13.42 -14.45 -0.64
N ALA A 73 13.41 -13.12 -0.54
CA ALA A 73 14.57 -12.29 -0.19
C ALA A 73 14.96 -12.37 1.30
N GLY A 74 14.03 -12.75 2.16
CA GLY A 74 14.24 -12.89 3.59
C GLY A 74 14.16 -11.56 4.35
N SER A 75 13.83 -11.64 5.64
CA SER A 75 13.42 -10.50 6.46
C SER A 75 14.44 -9.37 6.59
N ARG A 76 15.73 -9.66 6.43
CA ARG A 76 16.82 -8.67 6.53
C ARG A 76 17.13 -7.95 5.22
N ALA A 77 16.58 -8.42 4.09
CA ALA A 77 16.94 -7.87 2.79
C ALA A 77 16.34 -6.48 2.54
N GLY A 78 15.15 -6.20 3.09
CA GLY A 78 14.34 -5.04 2.68
C GLY A 78 14.25 -4.94 1.15
N HIS A 79 14.20 -3.73 0.59
CA HIS A 79 14.34 -3.51 -0.87
C HIS A 79 15.82 -3.45 -1.34
N GLY A 80 16.67 -4.26 -0.71
CA GLY A 80 18.10 -4.39 -1.00
C GLY A 80 18.41 -5.05 -2.35
N PRO A 81 19.69 -5.21 -2.70
CA PRO A 81 20.09 -5.80 -3.99
C PRO A 81 19.49 -7.19 -4.24
N ARG A 82 19.46 -8.05 -3.20
CA ARG A 82 18.86 -9.39 -3.28
C ARG A 82 17.37 -9.32 -3.63
N TRP A 83 16.61 -8.49 -2.93
CA TRP A 83 15.19 -8.31 -3.21
C TRP A 83 14.95 -7.76 -4.61
N ARG A 84 15.74 -6.76 -5.06
CA ARG A 84 15.60 -6.19 -6.41
C ARG A 84 15.82 -7.23 -7.50
N SER A 85 16.87 -8.04 -7.37
CA SER A 85 17.15 -9.12 -8.32
C SER A 85 16.01 -10.12 -8.40
N ILE A 86 15.46 -10.51 -7.24
CA ILE A 86 14.31 -11.43 -7.18
C ILE A 86 13.08 -10.78 -7.78
N ALA A 87 12.70 -9.59 -7.33
CA ALA A 87 11.54 -8.86 -7.82
C ALA A 87 11.56 -8.71 -9.36
N GLN A 88 12.70 -8.31 -9.94
CA GLN A 88 12.87 -8.23 -11.39
C GLN A 88 12.67 -9.59 -12.06
N SER A 89 13.24 -10.67 -11.51
CA SER A 89 13.07 -12.03 -12.05
C SER A 89 11.62 -12.53 -12.00
N LEU A 90 10.82 -12.00 -11.07
CA LEU A 90 9.39 -12.31 -10.95
C LEU A 90 8.51 -11.47 -11.92
N GLY A 91 9.09 -10.51 -12.65
CA GLY A 91 8.34 -9.59 -13.49
C GLY A 91 7.79 -8.35 -12.76
N TYR A 92 8.31 -8.06 -11.56
CA TYR A 92 7.98 -6.81 -10.86
C TYR A 92 8.60 -5.62 -11.61
N THR A 93 7.74 -4.70 -12.06
CA THR A 93 8.12 -3.48 -12.78
C THR A 93 8.02 -2.23 -11.89
N GLY A 94 7.44 -2.37 -10.70
CA GLY A 94 7.26 -1.27 -9.75
C GLY A 94 8.56 -0.65 -9.24
N GLY A 95 8.48 0.60 -8.81
CA GLY A 95 9.54 1.24 -8.02
C GLY A 95 9.65 0.67 -6.59
N ARG A 96 10.50 1.30 -5.76
CA ARG A 96 10.64 0.96 -4.33
C ARG A 96 9.32 1.02 -3.54
N THR A 97 8.37 1.80 -4.03
CA THR A 97 7.06 2.06 -3.44
C THR A 97 6.05 1.99 -4.57
N HIS A 98 5.36 0.85 -4.72
CA HIS A 98 4.01 0.92 -5.27
C HIS A 98 3.16 1.66 -4.26
N THR A 99 3.14 2.98 -4.40
CA THR A 99 2.03 3.78 -3.93
C THR A 99 0.88 3.39 -4.85
N ALA A 100 0.18 2.29 -4.54
CA ALA A 100 -1.25 2.28 -4.85
C ALA A 100 -1.73 3.64 -4.40
N SER A 101 -2.38 4.38 -5.29
CA SER A 101 -2.97 5.67 -5.00
C SER A 101 -3.78 5.49 -3.73
N LEU A 102 -3.16 5.83 -2.59
CA LEU A 102 -3.76 5.64 -1.30
C LEU A 102 -4.94 6.58 -1.36
N ASP A 103 -6.14 6.01 -1.30
CA ASP A 103 -7.35 6.80 -1.31
C ASP A 103 -7.28 7.77 -0.12
N ARG A 104 -6.87 9.01 -0.42
CA ARG A 104 -6.70 10.09 0.55
C ARG A 104 -8.06 10.61 1.01
N SER A 105 -9.17 10.21 0.36
CA SER A 105 -10.52 10.66 0.73
C SER A 105 -10.89 10.31 2.18
N HIS A 106 -10.27 9.27 2.74
CA HIS A 106 -10.47 8.84 4.12
C HIS A 106 -9.51 9.48 5.14
N ALA A 107 -8.55 10.30 4.70
CA ALA A 107 -7.59 10.92 5.60
C ALA A 107 -8.20 12.14 6.30
N ARG A 108 -8.46 12.02 7.61
CA ARG A 108 -9.07 13.09 8.43
C ARG A 108 -8.21 14.36 8.55
N TRP A 109 -6.91 14.28 8.32
CA TRP A 109 -5.98 15.39 8.55
C TRP A 109 -5.19 15.71 7.28
N ILE A 110 -5.24 16.97 6.86
CA ILE A 110 -4.43 17.50 5.76
C ILE A 110 -3.39 18.43 6.36
N GLY A 111 -2.13 18.20 5.98
CA GLY A 111 -1.00 19.00 6.37
C GLY A 111 -0.42 19.75 5.19
N VAL A 112 -0.15 21.05 5.32
CA VAL A 112 0.46 21.88 4.28
C VAL A 112 1.73 22.53 4.83
N CYS A 113 2.83 22.47 4.08
CA CYS A 113 4.08 23.16 4.43
C CYS A 113 4.15 24.56 3.78
N PRO A 114 5.09 25.44 4.19
CA PRO A 114 5.22 26.79 3.62
C PRO A 114 5.46 26.83 2.10
N SER A 115 6.01 25.75 1.53
CA SER A 115 6.20 25.61 0.08
C SER A 115 4.98 25.04 -0.66
N GLY A 116 3.87 24.78 0.03
CA GLY A 116 2.62 24.30 -0.56
C GLY A 116 2.48 22.78 -0.73
N HIS A 117 3.48 21.97 -0.35
CA HIS A 117 3.33 20.51 -0.40
C HIS A 117 2.29 20.00 0.60
N GLU A 118 1.35 19.17 0.13
CA GLU A 118 0.27 18.61 0.93
C GLU A 118 0.51 17.16 1.33
N ILE A 119 0.27 16.83 2.60
CA ILE A 119 0.41 15.50 3.16
C ILE A 119 -0.88 15.13 3.89
N ALA A 120 -1.46 13.98 3.55
CA ALA A 120 -2.69 13.50 4.19
C ALA A 120 -2.36 12.46 5.25
N ARG A 121 -3.05 12.50 6.40
CA ARG A 121 -2.92 11.53 7.49
C ARG A 121 -4.28 11.18 8.08
N TYR A 122 -4.39 9.94 8.55
CA TYR A 122 -5.61 9.45 9.23
C TYR A 122 -5.70 9.92 10.69
N ARG A 123 -4.58 10.29 11.30
CA ARG A 123 -4.49 10.79 12.68
C ARG A 123 -3.61 12.03 12.74
N ARG A 124 -3.94 12.94 13.64
CA ARG A 124 -3.09 14.10 13.93
C ARG A 124 -1.74 13.63 14.46
N PRO A 125 -0.60 14.14 13.97
CA PRO A 125 0.69 13.87 14.59
C PRO A 125 0.73 14.38 16.03
N GLY A 126 1.31 13.59 16.94
CA GLY A 126 1.54 14.00 18.33
C GLY A 126 2.79 14.87 18.53
N LYS A 127 3.62 15.03 17.49
CA LYS A 127 4.83 15.86 17.48
C LYS A 127 4.88 16.71 16.21
N PRO A 128 5.59 17.85 16.20
CA PRO A 128 5.82 18.62 14.99
C PRO A 128 6.48 17.76 13.90
N VAL A 129 6.04 17.95 12.65
CA VAL A 129 6.56 17.25 11.48
C VAL A 129 6.94 18.31 10.45
N SER A 130 8.07 18.15 9.78
CA SER A 130 8.49 19.00 8.66
C SER A 130 8.40 18.28 7.32
N CYS A 131 8.32 19.04 6.24
CA CYS A 131 8.17 18.50 4.89
C CYS A 131 9.44 17.81 4.38
N ALA A 132 9.36 16.50 4.16
CA ALA A 132 10.45 15.70 3.61
C ALA A 132 10.79 16.01 2.13
N ALA A 133 9.86 16.65 1.41
CA ALA A 133 10.10 17.11 0.04
C ALA A 133 10.89 18.42 -0.01
N CYS A 134 10.73 19.29 1.00
CA CYS A 134 11.53 20.51 1.13
C CYS A 134 12.93 20.21 1.68
N ASP A 135 13.02 19.36 2.71
CA ASP A 135 14.28 18.94 3.31
C ASP A 135 14.15 17.50 3.82
N ARG A 136 15.10 16.64 3.48
CA ARG A 136 15.09 15.23 3.90
C ARG A 136 15.29 15.05 5.40
N ARG A 137 15.81 16.06 6.11
CA ARG A 137 15.95 16.08 7.57
C ARG A 137 14.85 16.92 8.21
N PHE A 138 14.65 16.73 9.51
CA PHE A 138 13.73 17.59 10.24
C PHE A 138 14.23 19.04 10.20
N ASN A 139 13.36 19.96 9.75
CA ASN A 139 13.69 21.36 9.60
C ASN A 139 12.49 22.23 10.00
N SER A 140 12.68 23.07 11.01
CA SER A 140 11.61 23.92 11.56
C SER A 140 11.10 24.97 10.56
N ASN A 141 11.87 25.30 9.52
CA ASN A 141 11.44 26.22 8.47
C ASN A 141 10.40 25.60 7.53
N HIS A 142 10.20 24.28 7.60
CA HIS A 142 9.28 23.54 6.75
C HIS A 142 8.23 22.78 7.56
N LEU A 143 7.87 23.31 8.75
CA LEU A 143 6.83 22.75 9.60
C LEU A 143 5.50 22.64 8.85
N ILE A 144 4.87 21.48 8.98
CA ILE A 144 3.58 21.19 8.39
C ILE A 144 2.48 21.73 9.31
N ALA A 145 1.67 22.65 8.81
CA ALA A 145 0.46 23.11 9.46
C ALA A 145 -0.68 22.12 9.15
N TRP A 146 -1.37 21.63 10.19
CA TRP A 146 -2.40 20.60 10.07
C TRP A 146 -3.79 21.18 10.25
N SER A 147 -4.69 20.84 9.33
CA SER A 147 -6.13 21.07 9.43
C SER A 147 -6.89 19.76 9.35
N GLU A 148 -8.10 19.74 9.90
CA GLU A 148 -9.02 18.63 9.67
C GLU A 148 -9.60 18.76 8.26
N SER A 149 -9.61 17.68 7.50
CA SER A 149 -10.36 17.63 6.26
C SER A 149 -11.85 17.66 6.59
N VAL A 150 -12.56 18.70 6.15
CA VAL A 150 -14.02 18.70 6.08
C VAL A 150 -14.47 17.81 4.92
N HIS A 151 -14.26 16.50 5.05
CA HIS A 151 -15.00 15.55 4.22
C HIS A 151 -16.36 15.35 4.86
N TYR A 152 -17.33 16.15 4.41
CA TYR A 152 -18.74 15.85 4.59
C TYR A 152 -19.00 14.47 3.99
N SER A 153 -19.34 13.49 4.83
CA SER A 153 -19.85 12.19 4.39
C SER A 153 -21.23 12.39 3.76
N ALA A 154 -21.31 12.98 2.57
CA ALA A 154 -22.46 12.79 1.72
C ALA A 154 -22.28 11.46 1.00
N ILE A 155 -22.89 10.42 1.57
CA ILE A 155 -23.49 9.40 0.74
C ILE A 155 -24.52 10.15 -0.12
N VAL A 156 -24.16 10.57 -1.33
CA VAL A 156 -25.14 10.88 -2.36
C VAL A 156 -25.48 9.55 -3.00
N THR A 157 -26.41 8.81 -2.38
CA THR A 157 -27.19 7.83 -3.13
C THR A 157 -28.07 8.63 -4.08
N SER A 158 -27.57 8.97 -5.27
CA SER A 158 -28.47 9.42 -6.33
C SER A 158 -29.16 8.18 -6.90
N PHE A 159 -30.30 7.83 -6.31
CA PHE A 159 -31.32 7.08 -7.02
C PHE A 159 -31.72 7.90 -8.25
N GLN A 160 -31.30 7.48 -9.44
CA GLN A 160 -31.95 7.92 -10.67
C GLN A 160 -33.28 7.18 -10.75
N LYS A 161 -34.39 7.93 -10.62
CA LYS A 161 -35.71 7.47 -11.02
C LYS A 161 -35.70 7.35 -12.56
N GLN A 162 -35.92 6.14 -13.05
CA GLN A 162 -36.38 5.91 -14.42
C GLN A 162 -37.77 6.54 -14.58
N THR A 163 -37.92 7.35 -15.61
CA THR A 163 -39.20 7.57 -16.29
C THR A 163 -39.43 6.45 -17.28
#